data_AF-A0A957YMK8-F1
#
_entry.id   AF-A0A957YMK8-F1
#
_cell.length_a   1.000
_cell.length_b   1.000
_cell.length_c   1.000
_cell.angle_alpha   90.00
_cell.angle_beta   90.00
_cell.angle_gamma   90.00
#
_symmetry.space_group_name_H-M   'P 1'
#
loop_
_entity.id
_entity.type
_entity.pdbx_description
1 polymer ?
#
loop_
_entity_poly.entity_id
_entity_poly.type
_entity_poly.pdbx_seq_one_letter_code
_entity_poly.pdbx_strand_id
1 'polypeptide(L)'
;MASAHNTLRTHSCIVLVIISILAVLWLQAPRLWDQFQADEDFRTFYWMSKFYDSELFPNEPRPPYISFQLLSQNVIWYFPSPAYGWLFNLASFLVTPIFFAKLLPFIVMPITVWYLFKFGESVRDRGTGLVLALSFIFLNLISST
;
A
#
# COMPACT_ATOMS: atom_id res chain seq x y z
N MET A 1 -33.95 -1.77 20.16
CA MET A 1 -32.58 -2.16 20.55
C MET A 1 -31.59 -2.28 19.38
N ALA A 2 -32.01 -2.68 18.16
CA ALA A 2 -31.10 -2.79 17.00
C ALA A 2 -30.42 -1.46 16.55
N SER A 3 -31.08 -0.31 16.76
CA SER A 3 -30.54 1.01 16.36
C SER A 3 -29.27 1.39 17.12
N ALA A 4 -29.24 1.23 18.45
CA ALA A 4 -28.08 1.58 19.28
C ALA A 4 -26.83 0.74 18.96
N HIS A 5 -27.02 -0.55 18.63
CA HIS A 5 -25.93 -1.45 18.26
C HIS A 5 -25.27 -1.04 16.93
N ASN A 6 -26.08 -0.62 15.95
CA ASN A 6 -25.58 -0.15 14.66
C ASN A 6 -24.80 1.17 14.78
N THR A 7 -25.28 2.10 15.60
CA THR A 7 -24.58 3.37 15.85
C THR A 7 -23.21 3.13 16.48
N LEU A 8 -23.14 2.29 17.52
CA LEU A 8 -21.89 1.98 18.21
C LEU A 8 -20.86 1.32 17.26
N ARG A 9 -21.32 0.46 16.35
CA ARG A 9 -20.50 -0.23 15.35
C ARG A 9 -19.87 0.76 14.35
N THR A 10 -20.67 1.69 13.84
CA THR A 10 -20.21 2.73 12.90
C THR A 10 -19.14 3.61 13.54
N HIS A 11 -19.34 4.02 14.81
CA HIS A 11 -18.35 4.84 15.51
C HIS A 11 -17.00 4.13 15.66
N SER A 12 -16.95 2.85 16.04
CA SER A 12 -15.66 2.13 16.12
C SER A 12 -14.96 2.00 14.78
N CYS A 13 -15.70 1.77 13.68
CA CYS A 13 -15.08 1.73 12.36
C CYS A 13 -14.43 3.08 12.01
N ILE A 14 -15.15 4.18 12.25
CA ILE A 14 -14.64 5.53 11.98
C ILE A 14 -13.41 5.82 12.83
N VAL A 15 -13.46 5.52 14.13
CA VAL A 15 -12.31 5.71 15.03
C VAL A 15 -11.10 4.92 14.57
N LEU A 16 -11.27 3.64 14.20
CA LEU A 16 -10.17 2.82 13.68
C LEU A 16 -9.59 3.36 12.38
N VAL A 17 -10.44 3.84 11.47
CA VAL A 17 -10.00 4.50 10.23
C VAL A 17 -9.18 5.75 10.54
N ILE A 18 -9.66 6.61 11.45
CA ILE A 18 -8.91 7.81 11.87
C ILE A 18 -7.55 7.42 12.48
N ILE A 19 -7.53 6.45 13.41
CA ILE A 19 -6.28 5.97 14.02
C ILE A 19 -5.34 5.43 12.94
N SER A 20 -5.84 4.67 11.97
CA SER A 20 -5.02 4.14 10.89
C SER A 20 -4.42 5.25 10.00
N ILE A 21 -5.18 6.31 9.70
CA ILE A 21 -4.67 7.47 8.95
C ILE A 21 -3.59 8.19 9.76
N LEU A 22 -3.80 8.39 11.06
CA LEU A 22 -2.80 9.02 11.94
C LEU A 22 -1.54 8.15 12.07
N ALA A 23 -1.69 6.83 12.13
CA ALA A 23 -0.57 5.90 12.13
C ALA A 23 0.23 6.01 10.82
N VAL A 24 -0.44 5.99 9.65
CA VAL A 24 0.23 6.22 8.36
C VAL A 24 0.94 7.57 8.34
N LEU A 25 0.28 8.64 8.81
CA LEU A 25 0.88 9.97 8.86
C LEU A 25 2.15 9.97 9.69
N TRP A 26 2.14 9.31 10.86
CA TRP A 26 3.33 9.16 11.70
C TRP A 26 4.46 8.43 10.96
N LEU A 27 4.14 7.31 10.30
CA LEU A 27 5.09 6.50 9.54
C LEU A 27 5.69 7.25 8.34
N GLN A 28 4.86 7.99 7.62
CA GLN A 28 5.24 8.65 6.38
C GLN A 28 5.73 10.08 6.59
N ALA A 29 5.52 10.70 7.75
CA ALA A 29 5.88 12.10 8.02
C ALA A 29 7.33 12.45 7.64
N PRO A 30 8.35 11.65 8.02
CA PRO A 30 9.73 11.93 7.61
C PRO A 30 9.92 11.91 6.08
N ARG A 31 9.19 11.03 5.40
CA ARG A 31 9.33 10.72 3.96
C ARG A 31 8.49 11.64 3.07
N LEU A 32 7.44 12.23 3.62
CA LEU A 32 6.66 13.26 2.93
C LEU A 32 7.52 14.51 2.66
N TRP A 33 8.54 14.75 3.48
CA TRP A 33 9.46 15.88 3.31
C TRP A 33 10.61 15.60 2.34
N ASP A 34 11.08 14.36 2.25
CA ASP A 34 12.15 13.96 1.32
C ASP A 34 11.56 13.62 -0.05
N GLN A 35 11.90 14.37 -1.10
CA GLN A 35 11.34 14.17 -2.45
C GLN A 35 11.71 12.83 -3.09
N PHE A 36 12.80 12.19 -2.69
CA PHE A 36 13.37 11.03 -3.35
C PHE A 36 13.28 9.74 -2.52
N GLN A 37 13.12 9.86 -1.20
CA GLN A 37 13.00 8.69 -0.34
C GLN A 37 11.64 7.99 -0.54
N ALA A 38 11.71 6.71 -0.88
CA ALA A 38 10.60 5.78 -0.89
C ALA A 38 11.07 4.41 -0.40
N ASP A 39 10.23 3.72 0.36
CA ASP A 39 10.52 2.37 0.86
C ASP A 39 10.52 1.31 -0.23
N GLU A 40 9.82 1.60 -1.32
CA GLU A 40 9.67 0.69 -2.43
C GLU A 40 10.94 0.71 -3.26
N ASP A 41 11.51 -0.48 -3.50
CA ASP A 41 12.62 -0.62 -4.43
C ASP A 41 12.11 -0.38 -5.85
N PHE A 42 12.09 0.90 -6.25
CA PHE A 42 11.55 1.31 -7.53
C PHE A 42 12.30 0.68 -8.72
N ARG A 43 13.52 0.16 -8.52
CA ARG A 43 14.30 -0.55 -9.56
C ARG A 43 13.54 -1.75 -10.13
N THR A 44 12.58 -2.25 -9.37
CA THR A 44 11.71 -3.35 -9.76
C THR A 44 10.52 -2.94 -10.62
N PHE A 45 10.24 -1.64 -10.79
CA PHE A 45 9.11 -1.16 -11.56
C PHE A 45 9.45 -0.97 -13.04
N TYR A 46 8.44 -1.13 -13.88
CA TYR A 46 8.61 -1.16 -15.33
C TYR A 46 9.27 0.10 -15.90
N TRP A 47 8.99 1.30 -15.36
CA TRP A 47 9.61 2.53 -15.86
C TRP A 47 11.06 2.69 -15.44
N MET A 48 11.54 1.99 -14.39
CA MET A 48 12.95 2.01 -13.99
C MET A 48 13.78 1.08 -14.86
N SER A 49 13.17 0.08 -15.51
CA SER A 49 13.86 -0.82 -16.44
C SER A 49 14.56 -0.09 -17.59
N LYS A 50 14.07 1.10 -18.00
CA LYS A 50 14.68 1.93 -19.05
C LYS A 50 15.95 2.68 -18.57
N PHE A 51 16.14 2.78 -17.26
CA PHE A 51 17.30 3.39 -16.62
C PHE A 51 18.25 2.33 -16.04
N TYR A 52 17.98 1.04 -16.25
CA TYR A 52 18.87 -0.02 -15.83
C TYR A 52 20.14 0.01 -16.69
N ASP A 53 21.27 0.24 -16.04
CA ASP A 53 22.59 0.24 -16.65
C ASP A 53 23.39 -0.94 -16.07
N SER A 54 23.76 -1.89 -16.93
CA SER A 54 24.55 -3.05 -16.54
C SER A 54 25.96 -2.68 -16.07
N GLU A 55 26.48 -1.51 -16.43
CA GLU A 55 27.78 -1.02 -15.96
C GLU A 55 27.72 -0.54 -14.51
N LEU A 56 26.58 0.03 -14.11
CA LEU A 56 26.36 0.48 -12.73
C LEU A 56 25.95 -0.65 -11.78
N PHE A 57 25.37 -1.74 -12.31
CA PHE A 57 24.86 -2.87 -11.52
C PHE A 57 25.34 -4.24 -12.06
N PRO A 58 26.65 -4.50 -12.15
CA PRO A 58 27.19 -5.69 -12.83
C PRO A 58 26.85 -7.02 -12.16
N ASN A 59 26.50 -7.00 -10.87
CA ASN A 59 26.20 -8.21 -10.08
C ASN A 59 24.70 -8.44 -9.86
N GLU A 60 23.83 -7.57 -10.35
CA GLU A 60 22.38 -7.71 -10.15
C GLU A 60 21.75 -8.39 -11.39
N PRO A 61 21.15 -9.58 -11.25
CA PRO A 61 20.45 -10.21 -12.35
C PRO A 61 19.34 -9.27 -12.84
N ARG A 62 19.28 -9.04 -14.16
CA ARG A 62 18.24 -8.21 -14.76
C ARG A 62 16.87 -8.72 -14.29
N PRO A 63 16.01 -7.86 -13.71
CA PRO A 63 14.73 -8.32 -13.19
C PRO A 63 13.91 -8.99 -14.31
N PRO A 64 13.17 -10.08 -14.03
CA PRO A 64 12.42 -10.81 -15.05
C PRO A 64 11.23 -9.97 -15.49
N TYR A 65 11.45 -9.14 -16.50
CA TYR A 65 10.42 -8.36 -17.13
C TYR A 65 9.80 -9.12 -18.30
N ILE A 66 8.47 -9.22 -18.33
CA ILE A 66 7.74 -9.71 -19.51
C ILE A 66 7.27 -8.48 -20.28
N SER A 67 7.76 -8.30 -21.50
CA SER A 67 7.20 -7.31 -22.42
C SER A 67 6.10 -7.96 -23.25
N PHE A 68 4.90 -7.37 -23.25
CA PHE A 68 3.87 -7.74 -24.22
C PHE A 68 3.26 -6.50 -24.86
N GLN A 69 2.76 -6.69 -26.08
CA GLN A 69 2.20 -5.61 -26.87
C GLN A 69 0.71 -5.49 -26.60
N LEU A 70 0.28 -4.38 -26.00
CA LEU A 70 -1.13 -4.07 -25.77
C LEU A 70 -1.47 -2.81 -26.56
N LEU A 71 -2.36 -2.92 -27.54
CA LEU A 71 -2.88 -1.77 -28.32
C LEU A 71 -1.76 -0.85 -28.84
N SER A 72 -0.73 -1.43 -29.46
CA SER A 72 0.46 -0.73 -29.99
C SER A 72 1.46 -0.21 -28.96
N GLN A 73 1.18 -0.31 -27.66
CA GLN A 73 2.14 0.04 -26.61
C GLN A 73 2.88 -1.20 -26.13
N ASN A 74 4.20 -1.06 -25.96
CA ASN A 74 5.01 -2.08 -25.33
C ASN A 74 4.85 -1.96 -23.81
N VAL A 75 4.11 -2.87 -23.20
CA VAL A 75 3.87 -2.88 -21.75
C VAL A 75 4.86 -3.85 -21.11
N ILE A 76 5.72 -3.32 -20.25
CA ILE A 76 6.75 -4.09 -19.55
C ILE A 76 6.21 -4.44 -18.16
N TRP A 77 6.27 -5.72 -17.77
CA TRP A 77 5.67 -6.23 -16.55
C TRP A 77 6.71 -6.81 -15.61
N TYR A 78 6.66 -6.41 -14.34
CA TYR A 78 7.45 -7.00 -13.28
C TYR A 78 6.71 -8.17 -12.62
N PHE A 79 7.36 -9.34 -12.56
CA PHE A 79 6.71 -10.61 -12.27
C PHE A 79 6.20 -10.83 -10.82
N PRO A 80 6.86 -10.40 -9.73
CA PRO A 80 6.43 -10.81 -8.39
C PRO A 80 5.21 -10.07 -7.85
N SER A 81 4.72 -9.01 -8.51
CA SER A 81 3.44 -8.38 -8.16
C SER A 81 2.76 -7.69 -9.35
N PRO A 82 2.12 -8.45 -10.25
CA PRO A 82 1.49 -7.89 -11.46
C PRO A 82 0.36 -6.91 -11.13
N ALA A 83 -0.41 -7.16 -10.06
CA ALA A 83 -1.48 -6.26 -9.62
C ALA A 83 -0.93 -4.89 -9.19
N TYR A 84 0.23 -4.89 -8.55
CA TYR A 84 0.90 -3.68 -8.10
C TYR A 84 1.54 -2.92 -9.26
N GLY A 85 2.13 -3.63 -10.22
CA GLY A 85 2.59 -3.04 -11.48
C GLY A 85 1.46 -2.35 -12.26
N TRP A 86 0.27 -2.97 -12.33
CA TRP A 86 -0.91 -2.34 -12.92
C TRP A 86 -1.35 -1.09 -12.18
N LEU A 87 -1.43 -1.17 -10.85
CA LEU A 87 -1.87 -0.06 -10.02
C LEU A 87 -1.01 1.18 -10.27
N PHE A 88 0.31 0.99 -10.30
CA PHE A 88 1.26 2.08 -10.58
C PHE A 88 1.25 2.53 -12.04
N ASN A 89 1.03 1.62 -12.99
CA ASN A 89 0.85 2.00 -14.39
C ASN A 89 -0.38 2.89 -14.58
N LEU A 90 -1.53 2.50 -14.02
CA LEU A 90 -2.74 3.31 -14.06
C LEU A 90 -2.58 4.65 -13.32
N ALA A 91 -1.91 4.65 -12.16
CA ALA A 91 -1.65 5.87 -11.40
C ALA A 91 -0.71 6.84 -12.15
N SER A 92 0.21 6.31 -12.96
CA SER A 92 1.20 7.11 -13.69
C SER A 92 0.59 8.08 -14.72
N PHE A 93 -0.67 7.87 -15.13
CA PHE A 93 -1.40 8.81 -15.99
C PHE A 93 -1.86 10.08 -15.25
N LEU A 94 -1.94 10.04 -13.91
CA LEU A 94 -2.50 11.12 -13.09
C LEU A 94 -1.45 11.78 -12.21
N VAL A 95 -0.52 11.01 -11.68
CA VAL A 95 0.47 11.46 -10.68
C VAL A 95 1.83 10.81 -10.91
N THR A 96 2.88 11.41 -10.36
CA THR A 96 4.21 10.79 -10.40
C THR A 96 4.22 9.51 -9.55
N PRO A 97 4.95 8.45 -9.96
CA PRO A 97 4.97 7.21 -9.21
C PRO A 97 5.45 7.34 -7.75
N ILE A 98 6.44 8.20 -7.52
CA ILE A 98 6.98 8.47 -6.17
C ILE A 98 5.89 9.09 -5.29
N PHE A 99 5.13 10.04 -5.82
CA PHE A 99 4.03 10.65 -5.07
C PHE A 99 2.92 9.64 -4.80
N PHE A 100 2.58 8.81 -5.80
CA PHE A 100 1.59 7.75 -5.63
C PHE A 100 1.99 6.73 -4.56
N ALA A 101 3.24 6.28 -4.55
CA ALA A 101 3.78 5.38 -3.52
C ALA A 101 3.61 5.95 -2.11
N LYS A 102 3.83 7.25 -1.92
CA LYS A 102 3.66 7.90 -0.62
C LYS A 102 2.20 8.04 -0.20
N LEU A 103 1.30 8.21 -1.17
CA LEU A 103 -0.14 8.26 -0.91
C LEU A 103 -0.75 6.88 -0.68
N LEU A 104 -0.18 5.83 -1.27
CA LEU A 104 -0.76 4.51 -1.26
C LEU A 104 -1.02 3.95 0.16
N PRO A 105 -0.10 4.10 1.13
CA PRO A 105 -0.35 3.71 2.53
C PRO A 105 -1.60 4.37 3.14
N PHE A 106 -1.90 5.62 2.78
CA PHE A 106 -3.08 6.34 3.29
C PHE A 106 -4.40 5.76 2.79
N ILE A 107 -4.36 4.95 1.73
CA ILE A 107 -5.53 4.26 1.17
C ILE A 107 -5.55 2.80 1.66
N VAL A 108 -4.42 2.11 1.51
CA VAL A 108 -4.31 0.67 1.78
C VAL A 108 -4.48 0.37 3.27
N MET A 109 -3.86 1.16 4.15
CA MET A 109 -3.91 0.88 5.58
C MET A 109 -5.31 1.04 6.17
N PRO A 110 -6.07 2.14 5.92
CA PRO A 110 -7.45 2.24 6.41
C PRO A 110 -8.40 1.18 5.85
N ILE A 111 -8.28 0.84 4.56
CA ILE A 111 -9.09 -0.22 3.95
C ILE A 111 -8.79 -1.57 4.61
N THR A 112 -7.53 -1.88 4.85
CA THR A 112 -7.10 -3.14 5.48
C THR A 112 -7.59 -3.22 6.93
N VAL A 113 -7.43 -2.13 7.70
CA VAL A 113 -7.92 -2.04 9.08
C VAL A 113 -9.44 -2.21 9.15
N TRP A 114 -10.18 -1.55 8.26
CA TRP A 114 -11.63 -1.71 8.18
C TRP A 114 -12.01 -3.15 7.83
N TYR A 115 -11.34 -3.76 6.85
CA TYR A 115 -11.58 -5.13 6.44
C TYR A 115 -11.32 -6.13 7.58
N LEU A 116 -10.17 -6.00 8.28
CA LEU A 116 -9.82 -6.85 9.42
C LEU A 116 -10.81 -6.71 10.57
N PHE A 117 -11.28 -5.49 10.85
CA PHE A 117 -12.32 -5.28 11.84
C PHE A 117 -13.62 -6.00 11.46
N LYS A 118 -14.08 -5.86 10.21
CA LYS A 118 -15.29 -6.52 9.71
C LYS A 118 -15.16 -8.04 9.67
N PHE A 119 -13.98 -8.53 9.32
CA PHE A 119 -13.66 -9.95 9.32
C PHE A 119 -13.67 -10.53 10.74
N GLY A 120 -13.02 -9.88 11.71
CA GLY A 120 -13.06 -10.35 13.11
C GLY A 120 -14.47 -10.32 13.70
N GLU A 121 -15.27 -9.31 13.34
CA GLU A 121 -16.67 -9.21 13.74
C GLU A 121 -17.52 -10.35 13.13
N SER A 122 -17.29 -10.74 11.88
CA SER A 122 -18.03 -11.83 11.25
C SER A 122 -17.62 -13.22 11.75
N VAL A 123 -16.37 -13.38 12.20
CA VAL A 123 -15.85 -14.66 12.69
C VAL A 123 -16.30 -14.95 14.13
N ARG A 124 -16.28 -13.96 15.02
CA ARG A 124 -16.58 -14.19 16.44
C ARG A 124 -17.38 -13.06 17.07
N ASP A 125 -16.72 -11.91 17.25
CA ASP A 125 -17.30 -10.76 17.95
C ASP A 125 -16.54 -9.48 17.62
N ARG A 126 -17.09 -8.37 18.07
CA ARG A 126 -16.48 -7.05 17.92
C ARG A 126 -15.11 -6.94 18.59
N GLY A 127 -14.91 -7.62 19.73
CA GLY A 127 -13.64 -7.62 20.45
C GLY A 127 -12.52 -8.19 19.59
N THR A 128 -12.79 -9.31 18.92
CA THR A 128 -11.90 -9.96 17.96
C THR A 128 -11.57 -9.03 16.80
N GLY A 129 -12.58 -8.35 16.24
CA GLY A 129 -12.37 -7.32 15.20
C GLY A 129 -11.46 -6.18 15.66
N LEU A 130 -11.66 -5.65 16.88
CA LEU A 130 -10.79 -4.61 17.45
C LEU A 130 -9.36 -5.09 17.62
N VAL A 131 -9.17 -6.30 18.18
CA VAL A 131 -7.84 -6.87 18.40
C VAL A 131 -7.11 -7.04 17.07
N LEU A 132 -7.74 -7.63 16.05
CA LEU A 132 -7.12 -7.80 14.73
C LEU A 132 -6.71 -6.46 14.08
N ALA A 133 -7.62 -5.49 14.10
CA ALA A 133 -7.37 -4.16 13.54
C ALA A 133 -6.22 -3.43 14.27
N LEU A 134 -6.24 -3.42 15.60
CA LEU A 134 -5.21 -2.75 16.41
C LEU A 134 -3.87 -3.48 16.34
N SER A 135 -3.85 -4.81 16.38
CA SER A 135 -2.62 -5.60 16.20
C SER A 135 -1.99 -5.33 14.85
N PHE A 136 -2.78 -5.23 13.77
CA PHE A 136 -2.25 -4.88 12.46
C PHE A 136 -1.63 -3.48 12.44
N ILE A 137 -2.30 -2.47 13.02
CA ILE A 137 -1.75 -1.12 13.13
C ILE A 137 -0.43 -1.12 13.90
N PHE A 138 -0.41 -1.81 15.05
CA PHE A 138 0.77 -1.88 15.92
C PHE A 138 1.95 -2.59 15.25
N LEU A 139 1.71 -3.70 14.55
CA LEU A 139 2.74 -4.40 13.79
C LEU A 139 3.34 -3.53 12.68
N ASN A 140 2.51 -2.74 11.98
CA ASN A 140 3.02 -1.80 10.97
C ASN A 140 3.85 -0.67 11.59
N LEU A 141 3.47 -0.17 12.77
CA LEU A 141 4.23 0.84 13.51
C LEU A 141 5.58 0.33 14.02
N ILE A 142 5.66 -0.94 14.44
CA ILE A 142 6.93 -1.54 14.87
C ILE A 142 7.81 -1.89 13.68
N SER A 143 7.23 -2.37 12.57
CA SER A 143 8.01 -2.77 11.40
C SER A 143 8.76 -1.62 10.72
N SER A 144 8.41 -0.37 11.06
CA SER A 144 9.03 0.84 10.49
C SER A 144 10.11 1.47 11.35
N THR A 145 10.28 1.03 12.60
CA THR A 145 11.33 1.48 13.53
C THR A 145 12.52 0.56 13.47
#